data_AF-A0AAN7PQV0-F1
#
_entry.id   AF-A0AAN7PQV0-F1
#
_cell.length_a   1.000
_cell.length_b   1.000
_cell.length_c   1.000
_cell.angle_alpha   90.00
_cell.angle_beta   90.00
_cell.angle_gamma   90.00
#
_symmetry.space_group_name_H-M   'P 1'
#
loop_
_entity.id
_entity.type
_entity.pdbx_description
1 polymer ?
#
loop_
_entity_poly.entity_id
_entity_poly.type
_entity_poly.pdbx_seq_one_letter_code
_entity_poly.pdbx_strand_id
1 'polypeptide(L)'
;MKSGKAPDPNEITAEILRTVCRVIRDELLSCVNNVLEAVPSREIGRPEELEGRGLKTVDKSTIENVILSHPSVRQAIVIGIPHEIDGEHPMGVVVLKDKYKNVSEKEMEEFVKERVQDSHRLRTGVKILNQL
;
A
#
# COMPACT_ATOMS: atom_id res chain seq x y z
N MET A 1 -36.50 38.30 10.12
CA MET A 1 -35.21 37.77 10.59
C MET A 1 -35.40 36.32 11.01
N LYS A 2 -34.90 35.34 10.24
CA LYS A 2 -34.89 33.95 10.71
C LYS A 2 -33.68 33.81 11.64
N SER A 3 -33.95 33.54 12.92
CA SER A 3 -32.92 33.26 13.93
C SER A 3 -32.16 32.01 13.52
N GLY A 4 -30.89 32.16 13.14
CA GLY A 4 -29.99 31.04 12.87
C GLY A 4 -29.75 30.29 14.18
N LYS A 5 -30.43 29.16 14.34
CA LYS A 5 -30.18 28.25 15.46
C LYS A 5 -28.79 27.67 15.25
N ALA A 6 -27.90 27.83 16.23
CA ALA A 6 -26.59 27.21 16.18
C ALA A 6 -26.76 25.69 15.98
N PRO A 7 -25.97 25.06 15.07
CA PRO A 7 -26.10 23.63 14.80
C PRO A 7 -25.87 22.83 16.09
N ASP A 8 -26.62 21.75 16.26
CA ASP A 8 -26.53 20.88 17.44
C ASP A 8 -25.10 20.34 17.55
N PRO A 9 -24.44 20.38 18.73
CA PRO A 9 -23.10 19.83 18.92
C PRO A 9 -22.94 18.37 18.44
N ASN A 10 -23.99 17.56 18.52
CA ASN A 10 -24.00 16.18 18.03
C ASN A 10 -24.11 16.11 16.49
N GLU A 11 -24.77 17.08 15.87
CA GLU A 11 -24.89 17.20 14.41
C GLU A 11 -23.58 17.67 13.79
N ILE A 12 -22.89 18.63 14.43
CA ILE A 12 -21.53 19.06 14.08
C ILE A 12 -20.56 17.86 14.20
N THR A 13 -20.64 17.11 15.29
CA THR A 13 -19.77 15.95 15.52
C THR A 13 -20.02 14.86 14.47
N ALA A 14 -21.27 14.59 14.12
CA ALA A 14 -21.63 13.62 13.08
C ALA A 14 -21.20 14.06 11.67
N GLU A 15 -21.25 15.36 11.36
CA GLU A 15 -20.80 15.90 10.07
C GLU A 15 -19.28 15.89 9.94
N ILE A 16 -18.56 16.19 11.03
CA ILE A 16 -17.11 15.99 11.12
C ILE A 16 -16.78 14.50 10.96
N LEU A 17 -17.46 13.60 11.68
CA LEU A 17 -17.20 12.16 11.59
C LEU A 17 -17.47 11.63 10.17
N ARG A 18 -18.55 12.06 9.51
CA ARG A 18 -18.84 11.71 8.11
C ARG A 18 -17.80 12.27 7.15
N THR A 19 -17.33 13.50 7.37
CA THR A 19 -16.30 14.12 6.53
C THR A 19 -14.97 13.42 6.71
N VAL A 20 -14.58 13.11 7.95
CA VAL A 20 -13.38 12.32 8.28
C VAL A 20 -13.50 10.91 7.71
N CYS A 21 -14.63 10.23 7.87
CA CYS A 21 -14.84 8.92 7.25
C CYS A 21 -14.86 8.98 5.72
N ARG A 22 -15.32 10.08 5.11
CA ARG A 22 -15.31 10.28 3.65
C ARG A 22 -13.89 10.54 3.15
N VAL A 23 -13.13 11.41 3.80
CA VAL A 23 -11.73 11.69 3.47
C VAL A 23 -10.86 10.45 3.69
N ILE A 24 -11.02 9.76 4.82
CA ILE A 24 -10.32 8.50 5.08
C ILE A 24 -10.70 7.45 4.02
N ARG A 25 -11.98 7.36 3.65
CA ARG A 25 -12.44 6.44 2.60
C ARG A 25 -11.93 6.84 1.22
N ASP A 26 -11.89 8.12 0.88
CA ASP A 26 -11.48 8.61 -0.44
C ASP A 26 -9.96 8.51 -0.61
N GLU A 27 -9.18 8.81 0.43
CA GLU A 27 -7.71 8.57 0.44
C GLU A 27 -7.39 7.07 0.41
N LEU A 28 -8.12 6.23 1.17
CA LEU A 28 -7.94 4.77 1.08
C LEU A 28 -8.40 4.22 -0.27
N LEU A 29 -9.47 4.76 -0.85
CA LEU A 29 -9.99 4.32 -2.15
C LEU A 29 -9.06 4.78 -3.28
N SER A 30 -8.46 5.97 -3.20
CA SER A 30 -7.42 6.40 -4.13
C SER A 30 -6.19 5.49 -4.01
N CYS A 31 -5.79 5.13 -2.79
CA CYS A 31 -4.73 4.14 -2.57
C CYS A 31 -5.04 2.79 -3.22
N VAL A 32 -6.24 2.25 -2.98
CA VAL A 32 -6.66 0.96 -3.52
C VAL A 32 -6.75 1.02 -5.05
N ASN A 33 -7.33 2.07 -5.62
CA ASN A 33 -7.43 2.24 -7.07
C ASN A 33 -6.05 2.38 -7.71
N ASN A 34 -5.16 3.20 -7.14
CA ASN A 34 -3.80 3.36 -7.67
C ASN A 34 -3.00 2.05 -7.60
N VAL A 35 -3.22 1.24 -6.55
CA VAL A 35 -2.67 -0.12 -6.45
C VAL A 35 -3.26 -1.03 -7.54
N LEU A 36 -4.58 -1.02 -7.75
CA LEU A 36 -5.26 -1.82 -8.78
C LEU A 36 -4.87 -1.39 -10.21
N GLU A 37 -4.54 -0.12 -10.42
CA GLU A 37 -4.00 0.39 -11.69
C GLU A 37 -2.54 -0.04 -11.89
N ALA A 38 -1.74 -0.04 -10.82
CA ALA A 38 -0.34 -0.46 -10.87
C ALA A 38 -0.17 -1.98 -11.01
N VAL A 39 -1.14 -2.76 -10.54
CA VAL A 39 -1.11 -4.23 -10.52
C VAL A 39 -2.45 -4.79 -10.99
N PRO A 40 -2.51 -5.52 -12.11
CA PRO A 40 -3.73 -6.15 -12.59
C PRO A 40 -4.34 -7.06 -11.50
N SER A 41 -5.64 -6.93 -11.25
CA SER A 41 -6.33 -7.61 -10.14
C SER A 41 -6.22 -9.15 -10.17
N ARG A 42 -5.98 -9.74 -11.35
CA ARG A 42 -5.73 -11.18 -11.54
C ARG A 42 -4.39 -11.66 -10.97
N GLU A 43 -3.45 -10.75 -10.74
CA GLU A 43 -2.11 -11.03 -10.22
C GLU A 43 -2.08 -10.90 -8.69
N ILE A 44 -3.08 -10.25 -8.09
CA ILE A 44 -3.23 -10.12 -6.65
C ILE A 44 -3.86 -11.39 -6.08
N GLY A 45 -3.07 -12.15 -5.31
CA GLY A 45 -3.52 -13.39 -4.68
C GLY A 45 -4.49 -13.17 -3.53
N ARG A 46 -5.47 -14.08 -3.37
CA ARG A 46 -6.24 -14.16 -2.14
C ARG A 46 -5.42 -14.90 -1.08
N PRO A 47 -5.08 -14.28 0.07
CA PRO A 47 -4.25 -14.91 1.09
C PRO A 47 -4.79 -16.27 1.55
N GLU A 48 -6.11 -16.36 1.71
CA GLU A 48 -6.83 -17.56 2.18
C GLU A 48 -6.66 -18.78 1.25
N GLU A 49 -6.44 -18.55 -0.06
CA GLU A 49 -6.30 -19.62 -1.05
C GLU A 49 -4.90 -20.27 -1.00
N LEU A 50 -3.88 -19.51 -0.60
CA LEU A 50 -2.51 -20.00 -0.45
C LEU A 50 -2.34 -20.78 0.86
N GLU A 51 -2.91 -20.27 1.94
CA GLU A 51 -2.88 -20.92 3.26
C GLU A 51 -3.55 -22.30 3.22
N GLY A 52 -4.68 -22.43 2.53
CA GLY A 52 -5.37 -23.71 2.35
C GLY A 52 -4.57 -24.77 1.57
N ARG A 53 -3.53 -24.36 0.83
CA ARG A 53 -2.64 -25.26 0.06
C ARG A 53 -1.34 -25.58 0.80
N GLY A 54 -1.15 -25.07 2.02
CA GLY A 54 0.08 -25.24 2.80
C GLY A 54 1.28 -24.51 2.21
N LEU A 55 1.04 -23.53 1.33
CA LEU A 55 2.07 -22.72 0.71
C LEU A 55 2.50 -21.60 1.66
N LYS A 56 3.79 -21.21 1.61
CA LYS A 56 4.34 -20.19 2.51
C LYS A 56 3.86 -18.80 2.09
N THR A 57 3.31 -18.05 3.05
CA THR A 57 3.03 -16.62 2.93
C THR A 57 4.22 -15.80 3.43
N VAL A 58 4.37 -14.59 2.91
CA VAL A 58 5.46 -13.67 3.27
C VAL A 58 4.93 -12.61 4.23
N ASP A 59 5.71 -12.29 5.27
CA ASP A 59 5.37 -11.18 6.16
C ASP A 59 5.64 -9.84 5.46
N LYS A 60 4.55 -9.24 4.97
CA LYS A 60 4.55 -8.00 4.19
C LYS A 60 5.00 -6.81 5.04
N SER A 61 4.61 -6.76 6.30
CA SER A 61 4.91 -5.63 7.19
C SER A 61 6.41 -5.46 7.42
N THR A 62 7.15 -6.57 7.48
CA THR A 62 8.62 -6.53 7.55
C THR A 62 9.23 -5.86 6.31
N ILE A 63 8.73 -6.16 5.12
CA ILE A 63 9.22 -5.58 3.86
C ILE A 63 8.81 -4.11 3.75
N GLU A 64 7.56 -3.79 4.10
CA GLU A 64 7.04 -2.41 4.14
C GLU A 64 7.90 -1.52 5.03
N ASN A 65 8.25 -1.99 6.23
CA ASN A 65 9.13 -1.27 7.14
C ASN A 65 10.52 -1.00 6.55
N VAL A 66 11.07 -1.97 5.80
CA VAL A 66 12.33 -1.77 5.09
C VAL A 66 12.17 -0.69 4.03
N ILE A 67 11.16 -0.77 3.16
CA ILE A 67 10.92 0.23 2.11
C ILE A 67 10.70 1.63 2.72
N LEU A 68 9.91 1.74 3.79
CA LEU A 68 9.63 2.99 4.51
C LEU A 68 10.88 3.61 5.14
N SER A 69 11.91 2.81 5.44
CA SER A 69 13.19 3.33 5.94
C SER A 69 13.99 4.08 4.86
N HIS A 70 13.65 3.92 3.58
CA HIS A 70 14.30 4.66 2.51
C HIS A 70 13.92 6.16 2.57
N PRO A 71 14.89 7.09 2.56
CA PRO A 71 14.63 8.51 2.80
C PRO A 71 13.69 9.14 1.76
N SER A 72 13.65 8.60 0.54
CA SER A 72 12.78 9.08 -0.53
C SER A 72 11.32 8.65 -0.41
N VAL A 73 11.01 7.65 0.41
CA VAL A 73 9.69 7.03 0.46
C VAL A 73 8.79 7.78 1.43
N ARG A 74 7.57 8.07 0.98
CA ARG A 74 6.46 8.61 1.78
C ARG A 74 5.58 7.48 2.32
N GLN A 75 5.25 6.52 1.46
CA GLN A 75 4.37 5.40 1.77
C GLN A 75 4.80 4.17 0.97
N ALA A 76 4.61 2.99 1.55
CA ALA A 76 4.87 1.72 0.90
C ALA A 76 3.74 0.74 1.23
N ILE A 77 3.40 -0.09 0.26
CA ILE A 77 2.50 -1.24 0.40
C ILE A 77 3.21 -2.42 -0.23
N VAL A 78 3.12 -3.60 0.39
CA VAL A 78 3.65 -4.83 -0.20
C VAL A 78 2.51 -5.80 -0.47
N ILE A 79 2.48 -6.31 -1.70
CA ILE A 79 1.43 -7.19 -2.20
C ILE A 79 2.02 -8.55 -2.47
N GLY A 80 1.27 -9.58 -2.10
CA GLY A 80 1.60 -10.95 -2.39
C GLY A 80 1.09 -11.41 -3.74
N ILE A 81 2.01 -11.79 -4.62
CA ILE A 81 1.67 -12.35 -5.93
C ILE A 81 1.82 -13.87 -5.84
N PRO A 82 0.75 -14.66 -6.04
CA PRO A 82 0.79 -16.11 -5.98
C PRO A 82 1.87 -16.68 -6.90
N HIS A 83 2.64 -17.61 -6.36
CA HIS A 83 3.64 -18.36 -7.11
C HIS A 83 3.45 -19.85 -6.87
N GLU A 84 3.40 -20.63 -7.95
CA GLU A 84 3.03 -22.06 -7.89
C GLU A 84 3.97 -22.90 -7.01
N ILE A 85 5.24 -22.51 -6.94
CA ILE A 85 6.31 -23.27 -6.25
C ILE A 85 6.62 -22.65 -4.88
N ASP A 86 6.70 -21.31 -4.82
CA ASP A 86 7.20 -20.59 -3.65
C ASP A 86 6.06 -20.12 -2.74
N GLY A 87 4.81 -20.29 -3.16
CA GLY A 87 3.62 -19.78 -2.50
C GLY A 87 3.33 -18.34 -2.89
N GLU A 88 4.21 -17.42 -2.51
CA GLU A 88 4.02 -15.98 -2.73
C GLU A 88 5.35 -15.31 -3.07
N HIS A 89 5.35 -14.45 -4.09
CA HIS A 89 6.42 -13.49 -4.35
C HIS A 89 5.94 -12.07 -4.03
N PRO A 90 6.65 -11.30 -3.20
CA PRO A 90 6.23 -9.97 -2.84
C PRO A 90 6.52 -8.98 -3.98
N MET A 91 5.62 -8.00 -4.13
CA MET A 91 5.73 -6.85 -5.01
C MET A 91 5.59 -5.57 -4.19
N GLY A 92 6.47 -4.59 -4.40
CA GLY A 92 6.42 -3.31 -3.70
C GLY A 92 5.66 -2.25 -4.49
N VAL A 93 4.73 -1.55 -3.86
CA VAL A 93 4.13 -0.33 -4.40
C VAL A 93 4.57 0.83 -3.52
N VAL A 94 5.23 1.81 -4.14
CA VAL A 94 5.97 2.85 -3.44
C VAL A 94 5.50 4.22 -3.88
N VAL A 95 5.33 5.12 -2.92
CA VAL A 95 5.02 6.52 -3.16
C VAL A 95 6.16 7.37 -2.65
N LEU A 96 6.72 8.20 -3.51
CA LEU A 96 7.84 9.06 -3.14
C LEU A 96 7.35 10.32 -2.42
N LYS A 97 8.24 10.93 -1.63
CA LYS A 97 8.05 12.29 -1.14
C LYS A 97 8.27 13.27 -2.30
N ASP A 98 7.54 14.39 -2.33
CA ASP A 98 7.51 15.34 -3.45
C ASP A 98 8.88 15.82 -3.97
N LYS A 99 9.88 15.90 -3.09
CA LYS A 99 11.25 16.32 -3.44
C LYS A 99 12.06 15.26 -4.20
N TYR A 100 11.58 14.03 -4.29
CA TYR A 100 12.24 12.93 -5.01
C TYR A 100 11.39 12.52 -6.21
N LYS A 101 11.98 12.52 -7.41
CA LYS A 101 11.32 12.12 -8.66
C LYS A 101 12.13 11.13 -9.51
N ASN A 102 13.39 10.91 -9.14
CA ASN A 102 14.35 10.17 -9.97
C ASN A 102 14.80 8.84 -9.33
N VAL A 103 14.06 8.35 -8.34
CA VAL A 103 14.31 7.02 -7.75
C VAL A 103 13.73 5.98 -8.70
N SER A 104 14.54 4.99 -9.08
CA SER A 104 14.09 3.95 -10.00
C SER A 104 13.50 2.75 -9.26
N GLU A 105 12.63 1.99 -9.93
CA GLU A 105 12.09 0.72 -9.40
C GLU A 105 13.24 -0.24 -9.02
N LYS A 106 14.26 -0.33 -9.89
CA LYS A 106 15.44 -1.17 -9.69
C LYS A 106 16.27 -0.77 -8.47
N GLU A 107 16.49 0.53 -8.27
CA GLU A 107 17.17 1.03 -7.06
C GLU A 107 16.44 0.58 -5.80
N MET A 108 15.10 0.59 -5.84
CA MET A 108 14.29 0.18 -4.70
C MET A 108 14.29 -1.33 -4.48
N GLU A 109 14.28 -2.12 -5.56
CA GLU A 109 14.47 -3.57 -5.49
C GLU A 109 15.84 -3.94 -4.89
N GLU A 110 16.92 -3.28 -5.33
CA GLU A 110 18.27 -3.48 -4.81
C GLU A 110 18.36 -3.08 -3.33
N PHE A 111 17.78 -1.93 -2.97
CA PHE A 111 17.74 -1.46 -1.59
C PHE A 111 17.07 -2.47 -0.65
N VAL A 112 15.93 -3.04 -1.05
CA VAL A 112 15.24 -4.08 -0.25
C VAL A 112 16.05 -5.37 -0.24
N LYS A 113 16.56 -5.82 -1.39
CA LYS A 113 17.32 -7.08 -1.55
C LYS A 113 18.51 -7.19 -0.60
N GLU A 114 19.18 -6.09 -0.33
CA GLU A 114 20.34 -6.02 0.59
C GLU A 114 19.96 -6.11 2.07
N ARG A 115 18.70 -5.86 2.42
CA ARG A 115 18.21 -5.70 3.80
C ARG A 115 17.27 -6.80 4.27
N VAL A 116 16.88 -7.70 3.38
CA VAL A 116 15.94 -8.78 3.67
C VAL A 116 16.49 -10.15 3.29
N GLN A 117 15.90 -11.20 3.85
CA GLN A 117 16.20 -12.57 3.48
C GLN A 117 15.68 -12.90 2.07
N ASP A 118 16.18 -13.96 1.45
CA ASP A 118 15.88 -14.29 0.05
C ASP A 118 14.38 -14.45 -0.26
N SER A 119 13.60 -14.97 0.68
CA SER A 119 12.13 -15.13 0.57
C SER A 119 11.35 -13.82 0.59
N HIS A 120 11.95 -12.72 1.05
CA HIS A 120 11.32 -11.41 1.20
C HIS A 120 11.75 -10.43 0.10
N ARG A 121 12.55 -10.90 -0.87
CA ARG A 121 12.98 -10.08 -2.01
C ARG A 121 11.80 -9.80 -2.92
N LEU A 122 11.73 -8.58 -3.44
CA LEU A 122 10.68 -8.12 -4.36
C LEU A 122 10.86 -8.73 -5.76
N ARG A 123 10.69 -10.04 -5.88
CA ARG A 123 10.93 -10.80 -7.13
C ARG A 123 9.94 -10.44 -8.23
N THR A 124 8.78 -9.92 -7.87
CA THR A 124 7.79 -9.39 -8.82
C THR A 124 8.00 -7.90 -9.11
N GLY A 125 9.04 -7.31 -8.54
CA GLY A 125 9.48 -5.95 -8.80
C GLY A 125 8.82 -4.89 -7.92
N VAL A 126 9.06 -3.64 -8.30
CA VAL A 126 8.52 -2.44 -7.63
C VAL A 126 7.70 -1.60 -8.62
N LYS A 127 6.62 -0.96 -8.16
CA LYS A 127 5.92 0.11 -8.88
C LYS A 127 5.98 1.41 -8.10
N ILE A 128 6.42 2.48 -8.74
CA ILE A 128 6.48 3.81 -8.14
C ILE A 128 5.28 4.65 -8.62
N LEU A 129 4.47 5.12 -7.68
CA LEU A 129 3.34 6.00 -7.93
C LEU A 129 3.76 7.46 -7.73
N ASN A 130 3.19 8.34 -8.56
CA ASN A 130 3.48 9.76 -8.51
C ASN A 130 2.86 10.42 -7.27
N GLN A 131 1.60 10.09 -6.93
CA GLN A 131 0.85 10.64 -5.79
C GLN A 131 -0.27 9.66 -5.36
N LEU A 132 -0.80 9.84 -4.14
CA LEU A 132 -2.03 9.19 -3.63
C LEU A 132 -3.04 10.26 -3.29
#